data_AF-A0A175YEG9-F1
#
_entry.id   AF-A0A175YEG9-F1
#
_cell.length_a   1.000
_cell.length_b   1.000
_cell.length_c   1.000
_cell.angle_alpha   90.00
_cell.angle_beta   90.00
_cell.angle_gamma   90.00
#
_symmetry.space_group_name_H-M   'P 1'
#
loop_
_entity.id
_entity.type
_entity.pdbx_description
1 polymer ?
#
loop_
_entity_poly.entity_id
_entity_poly.type
_entity_poly.pdbx_seq_one_letter_code
_entity_poly.pdbx_strand_id
1 'polypeptide(L)' 'MEKKVMIAALFLAMFVLSSDIKLVQSDSDDCIDACYTSCVFPGDDTGEARVECEKQCDERCAKEANRWES' A
#
# COMPACT_ATOMS: atom_id res chain seq x y z
N MET A 1 -29.04 17.89 -32.05
CA MET A 1 -27.75 17.19 -31.86
C MET A 1 -27.15 17.42 -30.47
N GLU A 2 -27.57 18.45 -29.74
CA GLU A 2 -26.91 18.93 -28.52
C GLU A 2 -26.89 17.94 -27.35
N LYS A 3 -28.02 17.28 -27.04
CA LYS A 3 -28.07 16.36 -25.88
C LYS A 3 -27.17 15.14 -26.02
N LYS A 4 -27.09 14.54 -27.21
CA LYS A 4 -26.24 13.36 -27.46
C LYS A 4 -24.74 13.72 -27.42
N VAL A 5 -24.40 14.89 -27.95
CA VAL A 5 -23.02 15.42 -27.91
C VAL A 5 -22.61 15.78 -26.49
N MET A 6 -23.51 16.39 -25.71
CA MET A 6 -23.25 16.76 -24.32
C MET A 6 -23.06 15.53 -23.41
N ILE A 7 -23.86 14.48 -23.63
CA ILE A 7 -23.69 13.20 -22.93
C ILE A 7 -22.35 12.55 -23.28
N ALA A 8 -21.97 12.54 -24.56
CA ALA A 8 -20.69 11.98 -25.00
C ALA A 8 -19.49 12.74 -24.40
N ALA A 9 -19.57 14.07 -24.32
CA ALA A 9 -18.55 14.90 -23.68
C ALA A 9 -18.42 14.62 -22.18
N LEU A 10 -19.53 14.36 -21.49
CA LEU A 10 -19.55 14.03 -20.06
C LEU A 10 -18.87 12.69 -19.77
N PHE A 11 -19.15 11.67 -20.58
CA PHE A 11 -18.49 10.37 -20.48
C PHE A 11 -16.99 10.46 -20.78
N LEU A 12 -16.60 11.25 -21.77
CA LEU A 12 -15.21 11.44 -22.14
C LEU A 12 -14.44 12.20 -21.04
N ALA A 13 -15.07 13.18 -20.41
CA ALA A 13 -14.50 13.88 -19.25
C ALA A 13 -14.32 12.94 -18.05
N MET A 14 -15.29 12.08 -17.72
CA MET A 14 -15.14 11.07 -16.66
C MET A 14 -14.00 10.08 -16.94
N PHE A 15 -13.85 9.65 -18.20
CA PHE A 15 -12.81 8.71 -18.59
C PHE A 15 -11.42 9.33 -18.42
N VAL A 16 -11.24 10.58 -18.87
CA VAL A 16 -9.98 11.33 -18.68
C VAL A 16 -9.66 11.48 -17.20
N LEU A 17 -10.63 11.85 -16.35
CA LEU A 17 -10.40 11.99 -14.91
C LEU A 17 -10.07 10.66 -14.22
N SER A 18 -10.58 9.54 -14.72
CA SER A 18 -10.25 8.20 -14.19
C SER A 18 -8.87 7.70 -14.62
N SER A 19 -8.29 8.29 -15.66
CA SER A 19 -6.99 7.88 -16.22
C SER A 19 -5.81 8.21 -15.28
N ASP A 20 -6.00 9.21 -14.41
CA ASP A 20 -5.01 9.68 -13.44
C ASP A 20 -5.18 9.06 -12.04
N ILE A 21 -5.99 8.00 -11.92
CA ILE A 21 -5.98 7.18 -10.71
C ILE A 21 -4.68 6.39 -10.72
N LYS A 22 -3.61 7.01 -10.21
CA LYS A 22 -2.43 6.28 -9.78
C LYS A 22 -2.93 5.26 -8.76
N LEU A 23 -2.89 3.98 -9.11
CA LEU A 23 -2.97 2.92 -8.11
C LEU A 23 -1.95 3.32 -7.03
N VAL A 24 -2.41 3.47 -5.79
CA VAL A 24 -1.52 3.51 -4.64
C VAL A 24 -0.74 2.21 -4.70
N GLN A 25 0.49 2.28 -5.23
CA GLN A 25 1.43 1.19 -5.14
C GLN A 25 1.72 1.10 -3.65
N SER A 26 1.25 0.02 -3.03
CA SER A 26 1.64 -0.26 -1.66
C SER A 26 3.10 -0.65 -1.73
N ASP A 27 3.98 0.30 -1.42
CA ASP A 27 5.41 0.08 -1.44
C ASP A 27 5.78 -0.91 -0.33
N SER A 28 6.93 -1.57 -0.46
CA SER A 28 7.44 -2.49 0.57
C SER A 28 7.55 -1.85 1.95
N ASP A 29 7.66 -0.52 1.99
CA ASP A 29 7.70 0.27 3.22
C ASP A 29 6.35 0.27 3.96
N ASP A 30 5.22 0.18 3.27
CA ASP A 30 3.90 0.05 3.90
C ASP A 30 3.77 -1.28 4.66
N CYS A 31 4.39 -2.34 4.14
CA CYS A 31 4.43 -3.64 4.80
C CYS A 31 5.22 -3.56 6.11
N ILE A 32 6.41 -2.93 6.06
CA ILE A 32 7.27 -2.80 7.24
C ILE A 32 6.57 -1.95 8.31
N ASP A 33 6.04 -0.79 7.93
CA ASP A 33 5.39 0.12 8.88
C ASP A 33 4.16 -0.51 9.55
N ALA A 34 3.31 -1.19 8.77
CA ALA A 34 2.18 -1.93 9.29
C ALA A 34 2.60 -3.08 10.22
N CYS A 35 3.68 -3.79 9.87
CA CYS A 35 4.17 -4.91 10.67
C CYS A 35 4.81 -4.43 11.98
N TYR A 36 5.65 -3.40 11.94
CA TYR A 36 6.31 -2.82 13.12
C TYR A 36 5.29 -2.22 14.08
N THR A 37 4.21 -1.63 13.57
CA THR A 37 3.09 -1.14 14.39
C THR A 37 2.46 -2.25 15.25
N SER A 38 2.56 -3.52 14.81
CA SER A 38 2.07 -4.67 15.58
C SER A 38 3.07 -5.20 16.63
N CYS A 39 4.33 -4.77 16.59
CA CYS A 39 5.40 -5.18 17.51
C CYS A 39 5.37 -4.39 18.84
N VAL A 40 4.20 -4.30 19.47
CA VAL A 40 4.01 -3.63 20.76
C VAL A 40 3.95 -4.66 21.89
N PHE A 41 5.00 -4.70 22.71
CA PHE A 41 5.15 -5.64 23.81
C PHE A 41 5.14 -4.92 25.18
N PRO A 42 3.97 -4.77 25.82
CA PRO A 42 3.89 -4.15 27.14
C PRO A 42 4.57 -5.03 28.20
N GLY A 43 5.54 -4.48 28.93
CA GLY A 43 6.31 -5.19 29.95
C GLY A 43 7.60 -5.86 29.45
N ASP A 44 7.99 -5.62 28.20
CA ASP A 44 9.30 -6.00 27.66
C ASP A 44 10.35 -4.92 28.01
N ASP A 45 10.86 -4.96 29.24
CA ASP A 45 11.82 -3.97 29.74
C ASP A 45 13.20 -4.07 29.04
N THR A 46 13.52 -5.23 28.47
CA THR A 46 14.79 -5.47 27.75
C THR A 46 14.68 -5.13 26.26
N GLY A 47 13.47 -5.10 25.70
CA GLY A 47 13.20 -4.84 24.29
C GLY A 47 13.53 -6.02 23.38
N GLU A 48 13.84 -7.20 23.93
CA GLU A 48 14.24 -8.36 23.15
C GLU A 48 13.09 -8.91 22.30
N ALA A 49 11.86 -8.90 22.83
CA ALA A 49 10.69 -9.36 22.09
C ALA A 49 10.35 -8.40 20.95
N ARG A 50 10.52 -7.09 21.19
CA ARG A 50 10.38 -6.07 20.15
C ARG A 50 11.39 -6.27 19.01
N VAL A 51 12.67 -6.44 19.33
CA VAL A 51 13.73 -6.62 18.31
C VAL A 51 13.52 -7.88 17.48
N GLU A 52 13.12 -8.98 18.11
CA GLU A 52 12.83 -10.23 17.40
C GLU A 52 11.60 -10.08 16.48
N CYS A 53 10.58 -9.35 16.92
CA CYS A 53 9.41 -9.04 16.09
C CYS A 53 9.76 -8.17 14.88
N GLU A 54 10.54 -7.10 15.07
CA GLU A 54 11.01 -6.22 13.99
C GLU A 54 11.83 -7.01 12.95
N LYS A 55 12.70 -7.92 13.39
CA LYS A 55 13.47 -8.79 12.50
C LYS A 55 12.59 -9.74 11.67
N GLN A 56 11.54 -10.30 12.25
CA GLN A 56 10.59 -11.14 11.52
C GLN A 56 9.80 -10.34 10.49
N CYS A 57 9.46 -9.08 10.81
CA CYS A 57 8.85 -8.16 9.87
C CYS A 57 9.76 -7.87 8.67
N ASP A 58 11.06 -7.65 8.89
CA ASP A 58 12.03 -7.45 7.82
C ASP A 58 12.09 -8.65 6.87
N GLU A 59 12.18 -9.88 7.41
CA GLU A 59 12.24 -11.10 6.60
C GLU A 59 10.94 -11.33 5.80
N ARG A 60 9.79 -11.02 6.40
CA ARG A 60 8.49 -11.18 5.77
C ARG A 60 8.28 -10.17 4.65
N CYS A 61 8.52 -8.88 4.92
CA CYS A 61 8.31 -7.82 3.94
C CYS A 61 9.36 -7.84 2.83
N ALA A 62 10.60 -8.27 3.11
CA ALA A 62 11.59 -8.54 2.07
C ALA A 62 11.12 -9.66 1.11
N LYS A 63 10.47 -10.71 1.62
CA LYS A 63 9.89 -11.76 0.76
C LYS A 63 8.70 -11.27 -0.05
N GLU A 64 7.88 -10.37 0.50
CA GLU A 64 6.76 -9.79 -0.24
C GLU A 64 7.22 -8.83 -1.33
N ALA A 65 8.25 -8.02 -1.09
CA ALA A 65 8.86 -7.16 -2.12
C ALA A 65 9.29 -7.98 -3.36
N ASN A 66 9.98 -9.11 -3.12
CA ASN A 66 10.41 -10.02 -4.19
C ASN A 66 9.26 -10.78 -4.89
N ARG A 67 8.05 -10.82 -4.32
CA ARG A 67 6.90 -11.55 -4.88
C ARG A 67 6.21 -10.78 -6.01
N TRP A 68 6.31 -9.45 -6.01
CA TRP A 68 5.67 -8.60 -7.03
C TRP A 68 6.60 -8.29 -8.22
N GLU A 69 7.86 -8.71 -8.17
CA GLU A 69 8.85 -8.58 -9.26
C GLU A 69 8.89 -9.80 -10.21
N SER A 70 7.99 -10.78 -10.08
CA SER A 70 7.92 -12.01 -10.91
C SER A 70 6.71 -12.07 -11.83
#